data_AF-A0A8H3R674-F1
#
_entry.id   AF-A0A8H3R674-F1
#
_cell.length_a   1.000
_cell.length_b   1.000
_cell.length_c   1.000
_cell.angle_alpha   90.00
_cell.angle_beta   90.00
_cell.angle_gamma   90.00
#
_symmetry.space_group_name_H-M   'P 1'
#
loop_
_entity.id
_entity.type
_entity.pdbx_description
1 polymer ?
#
loop_
_entity_poly.entity_id
_entity_poly.type
_entity_poly.pdbx_seq_one_letter_code
_entity_poly.pdbx_strand_id
1 'polypeptide(L)'
;MVLLLNTCFRKNYSQKLHKLKTLVTNDFSLINEDLLEVLFYNDLEIFDVDYITIDAAFIILENSGGKLKQILLKHVDYHDYFNDNSCSYSLEEILKKLERPPALPILTSDYIYERDEDYINLINKYKNVGVIKGFRCESVANVVNMDFKI
;
A
#
# COMPACT_ATOMS: atom_id res chain seq x y z
N MET A 1 2.12 11.69 -13.35
CA MET A 1 2.23 10.46 -14.17
C MET A 1 1.84 9.33 -13.25
N VAL A 2 0.76 8.62 -13.56
CA VAL A 2 0.30 7.44 -12.83
C VAL A 2 0.74 6.23 -13.66
N LEU A 3 1.42 5.28 -13.05
CA LEU A 3 1.84 4.06 -13.74
C LEU A 3 0.94 2.92 -13.23
N LEU A 4 0.16 2.33 -14.15
CA LEU A 4 -0.44 1.03 -13.93
C LEU A 4 0.60 -0.02 -14.31
N LEU A 5 1.09 -0.79 -13.34
CA LEU A 5 2.15 -1.79 -13.51
C LEU A 5 1.86 -2.80 -14.65
N ASN A 6 0.59 -2.98 -15.04
CA ASN A 6 0.15 -3.90 -16.10
C ASN A 6 0.67 -3.61 -17.51
N THR A 7 1.19 -2.41 -17.82
CA THR A 7 1.48 -2.03 -19.22
C THR A 7 2.91 -1.58 -19.54
N CYS A 8 3.80 -1.37 -18.55
CA CYS A 8 5.06 -0.65 -18.80
C CYS A 8 6.36 -1.46 -18.72
N PHE A 9 6.38 -2.68 -18.19
CA PHE A 9 7.65 -3.33 -17.82
C PHE A 9 8.41 -4.06 -18.94
N ARG A 10 7.93 -4.04 -20.18
CA ARG A 10 8.65 -4.66 -21.31
C ARG A 10 9.78 -3.79 -21.90
N LYS A 11 10.06 -2.60 -21.35
CA LYS A 11 11.17 -1.74 -21.79
C LYS A 11 11.98 -1.22 -20.60
N ASN A 12 13.30 -1.40 -20.65
CA ASN A 12 14.30 -0.95 -19.68
C ASN A 12 14.09 0.51 -19.23
N TYR A 13 13.63 0.72 -17.99
CA TYR A 13 13.44 2.05 -17.40
C TYR A 13 13.98 2.13 -15.95
N SER A 14 15.21 1.70 -15.69
CA SER A 14 15.83 1.84 -14.37
C SER A 14 15.97 3.31 -13.91
N GLN A 15 15.85 4.29 -14.82
CA GLN A 15 16.05 5.71 -14.52
C GLN A 15 14.80 6.59 -14.61
N LYS A 16 13.61 6.08 -14.96
CA LYS A 16 12.45 6.96 -15.23
C LYS A 16 11.39 7.04 -14.13
N LEU A 17 11.43 6.16 -13.13
CA LEU A 17 10.41 6.13 -12.08
C LEU A 17 10.67 7.08 -10.91
N HIS A 18 11.86 7.72 -10.85
CA HIS A 18 12.19 8.68 -9.79
C HIS A 18 11.24 9.89 -9.73
N LYS A 19 10.49 10.19 -10.81
CA LYS A 19 9.48 11.27 -10.86
C LYS A 19 8.03 10.77 -10.65
N LEU A 20 7.86 9.47 -10.44
CA LEU A 20 6.54 8.87 -10.22
C LEU A 20 6.01 9.34 -8.86
N LYS A 21 4.79 9.88 -8.86
CA LYS A 21 4.14 10.38 -7.64
C LYS A 21 3.10 9.41 -7.06
N THR A 22 2.53 8.58 -7.91
CA THR A 22 1.47 7.64 -7.53
C THR A 22 1.78 6.28 -8.15
N LEU A 23 1.83 5.25 -7.32
CA LEU A 23 1.98 3.86 -7.74
C LEU A 23 0.73 3.10 -7.35
N VAL A 24 0.14 2.41 -8.32
CA VAL A 24 -1.08 1.60 -8.15
C VAL A 24 -0.77 0.18 -8.59
N THR A 25 -0.93 -0.77 -7.68
CA THR A 25 -0.67 -2.19 -7.92
C THR A 25 -2.02 -2.90 -8.06
N ASN A 26 -2.51 -3.27 -9.25
CA ASN A 26 -3.87 -3.84 -9.38
C ASN A 26 -3.90 -5.29 -9.89
N ASP A 27 -2.75 -5.91 -10.16
CA ASP A 27 -2.62 -7.31 -10.63
C ASP A 27 -1.17 -7.78 -10.44
N PHE A 28 -0.96 -8.92 -9.76
CA PHE A 28 0.36 -9.45 -9.40
C PHE A 28 0.85 -10.64 -10.20
N SER A 29 0.22 -10.94 -11.32
CA SER A 29 0.74 -12.00 -12.18
C SER A 29 2.13 -11.68 -12.83
N LEU A 30 2.73 -10.50 -12.62
CA LEU A 30 3.88 -10.01 -13.41
C LEU A 30 5.02 -9.27 -12.67
N ILE A 31 5.00 -9.11 -11.35
CA ILE A 31 6.04 -8.34 -10.63
C ILE A 31 7.02 -9.29 -9.95
N ASN A 32 8.24 -9.38 -10.50
CA ASN A 32 9.36 -10.07 -9.84
C ASN A 32 9.95 -9.13 -8.75
N GLU A 33 10.13 -9.64 -7.52
CA GLU A 33 10.77 -8.92 -6.42
C GLU A 33 12.19 -8.44 -6.79
N ASP A 34 12.96 -9.25 -7.52
CA ASP A 34 14.29 -8.88 -8.03
C ASP A 34 14.25 -7.59 -8.88
N LEU A 35 13.13 -7.37 -9.58
CA LEU A 35 12.92 -6.18 -10.39
C LEU A 35 12.57 -4.98 -9.52
N LEU A 36 11.81 -5.16 -8.44
CA LEU A 36 11.45 -4.07 -7.53
C LEU A 36 12.69 -3.52 -6.81
N GLU A 37 13.65 -4.38 -6.47
CA GLU A 37 14.90 -3.99 -5.81
C GLU A 37 15.72 -2.97 -6.62
N VAL A 38 15.64 -3.03 -7.95
CA VAL A 38 16.40 -2.14 -8.85
C VAL A 38 15.63 -0.87 -9.26
N LEU A 39 14.40 -0.68 -8.78
CA LEU A 39 13.54 0.46 -9.13
C LEU A 39 13.50 1.49 -8.00
N PHE A 40 13.82 2.74 -8.33
CA PHE A 40 13.74 3.87 -7.39
C PHE A 40 12.52 4.74 -7.67
N TYR A 41 11.75 5.03 -6.61
CA TYR A 41 10.51 5.81 -6.63
C TYR A 41 10.66 7.08 -5.77
N ASN A 42 11.77 7.81 -5.93
CA ASN A 42 12.18 8.91 -5.03
C ASN A 42 11.15 10.05 -4.85
N ASP A 43 10.23 10.23 -5.80
CA ASP A 43 9.16 11.22 -5.75
C ASP A 43 7.79 10.62 -5.41
N LEU A 44 7.74 9.37 -4.95
CA LEU A 44 6.50 8.68 -4.65
C LEU A 44 5.82 9.30 -3.44
N GLU A 45 4.61 9.82 -3.67
CA GLU A 45 3.79 10.48 -2.67
C GLU A 45 2.62 9.59 -2.24
N ILE A 46 2.07 8.78 -3.14
CA ILE A 46 0.91 7.93 -2.89
C ILE A 46 1.24 6.51 -3.34
N PHE A 47 1.09 5.56 -2.42
CA PHE A 47 1.20 4.15 -2.70
C PHE A 47 -0.15 3.47 -2.47
N ASP A 48 -0.76 3.02 -3.55
CA ASP A 48 -1.99 2.25 -3.55
C ASP A 48 -1.65 0.77 -3.63
N VAL A 49 -1.83 0.12 -2.48
CA VAL A 49 -1.51 -1.27 -2.22
C VAL A 49 -2.77 -2.09 -2.50
N ASP A 50 -2.76 -2.73 -3.65
CA ASP A 50 -3.78 -3.68 -4.07
C ASP A 50 -3.11 -4.95 -4.65
N TYR A 51 -3.59 -6.12 -4.28
CA TYR A 51 -3.07 -7.44 -4.71
C TYR A 51 -1.55 -7.65 -4.69
N ILE A 52 -0.77 -7.27 -3.66
CA ILE A 52 0.71 -7.45 -3.63
C ILE A 52 1.20 -8.31 -2.46
N THR A 53 2.38 -8.94 -2.57
CA THR A 53 3.04 -9.58 -1.43
C THR A 53 3.54 -8.53 -0.43
N ILE A 54 3.59 -8.89 0.85
CA ILE A 54 4.14 -8.03 1.92
C ILE A 54 5.58 -7.60 1.57
N ASP A 55 6.39 -8.53 1.05
CA ASP A 55 7.78 -8.26 0.64
C ASP A 55 7.86 -7.24 -0.49
N ALA A 56 7.00 -7.36 -1.52
CA ALA A 56 6.90 -6.37 -2.58
C ALA A 56 6.49 -4.98 -2.05
N ALA A 57 5.56 -4.94 -1.09
CA ALA A 57 5.16 -3.69 -0.43
C ALA A 57 6.35 -3.03 0.26
N PHE A 58 7.18 -3.81 0.97
CA PHE A 58 8.36 -3.31 1.65
C PHE A 58 9.40 -2.75 0.69
N ILE A 59 9.73 -3.47 -0.38
CA ILE A 59 10.71 -3.00 -1.36
C ILE A 59 10.27 -1.65 -1.95
N ILE A 60 8.97 -1.50 -2.27
CA ILE A 60 8.43 -0.24 -2.78
C ILE A 60 8.53 0.88 -1.73
N LEU A 61 8.18 0.60 -0.47
CA LEU A 61 8.26 1.57 0.62
C LEU A 61 9.70 2.04 0.84
N GLU A 62 10.67 1.13 0.86
CA GLU A 62 12.10 1.47 1.00
C GLU A 62 12.60 2.32 -0.17
N ASN A 63 12.15 2.00 -1.38
CA ASN A 63 12.55 2.71 -2.60
C ASN A 63 11.80 4.02 -2.84
N SER A 64 10.89 4.43 -1.95
CA SER A 64 10.06 5.63 -2.10
C SER A 64 10.79 6.96 -1.82
N GLY A 65 12.04 6.91 -1.36
CA GLY A 65 12.86 8.10 -1.08
C GLY A 65 12.33 9.01 0.03
N GLY A 66 11.38 8.52 0.86
CA GLY A 66 10.86 9.22 2.03
C GLY A 66 9.86 10.34 1.74
N LYS A 67 9.33 10.42 0.50
CA LYS A 67 8.34 11.44 0.11
C LYS A 67 6.90 10.97 0.19
N LEU A 68 6.67 9.75 0.66
CA LEU A 68 5.34 9.22 0.88
C LEU A 68 4.52 10.15 1.77
N LYS A 69 3.30 10.41 1.32
CA LYS A 69 2.29 11.23 1.97
C LYS A 69 1.05 10.45 2.33
N GLN A 70 0.82 9.30 1.69
CA GLN A 70 -0.39 8.49 1.90
C GLN A 70 -0.18 7.06 1.42
N ILE A 71 -0.78 6.11 2.14
CA ILE A 71 -0.94 4.72 1.71
C ILE A 71 -2.45 4.44 1.56
N LEU A 72 -2.82 3.84 0.44
CA LEU A 72 -4.16 3.32 0.21
C LEU A 72 -4.09 1.79 0.34
N LEU A 73 -4.97 1.22 1.15
CA LEU A 73 -5.09 -0.21 1.33
C LEU A 73 -6.47 -0.61 0.78
N LYS A 74 -6.48 -1.26 -0.38
CA LYS A 74 -7.71 -1.82 -0.92
C LYS A 74 -7.87 -3.24 -0.40
N HIS A 75 -9.12 -3.63 -0.18
CA HIS A 75 -9.44 -4.93 0.34
C HIS A 75 -8.88 -6.01 -0.60
N VAL A 76 -8.02 -6.88 -0.06
CA VAL A 76 -7.47 -8.04 -0.77
C VAL A 76 -8.56 -9.10 -0.81
N ASP A 77 -9.47 -8.99 -1.79
CA ASP A 77 -10.49 -10.00 -2.05
C ASP A 77 -9.87 -11.18 -2.85
N TYR A 78 -8.87 -11.83 -2.27
CA TYR A 78 -8.46 -13.17 -2.72
C TYR A 78 -8.68 -14.16 -1.59
N HIS A 79 -9.88 -14.76 -1.61
CA HIS A 79 -10.08 -16.21 -1.63
C HIS A 79 -9.18 -17.09 -0.73
N ASP A 80 -8.73 -16.63 0.43
CA ASP A 80 -8.32 -17.56 1.47
C ASP A 80 -9.60 -18.02 2.19
N TYR A 81 -10.25 -19.03 1.59
CA TYR A 81 -11.29 -19.84 2.23
C TYR A 81 -10.78 -20.53 3.52
N PHE A 82 -9.53 -20.30 3.90
CA PHE A 82 -8.88 -20.82 5.08
C PHE A 82 -8.20 -19.66 5.81
N ASN A 83 -8.87 -19.17 6.86
CA ASN A 83 -8.34 -18.34 7.96
C ASN A 83 -8.68 -16.83 7.85
N ASP A 84 -9.69 -16.41 8.62
CA ASP A 84 -10.14 -15.02 8.86
C ASP A 84 -9.02 -14.06 9.33
N ASN A 85 -7.80 -14.55 9.58
CA ASN A 85 -6.72 -13.80 10.23
C ASN A 85 -5.61 -13.29 9.29
N SER A 86 -5.70 -13.50 7.96
CA SER A 86 -4.58 -13.20 7.04
C SER A 86 -4.38 -11.70 6.76
N CYS A 87 -5.46 -10.91 6.76
CA CYS A 87 -5.41 -9.48 6.42
C CYS A 87 -4.83 -8.60 7.54
N SER A 88 -5.20 -8.87 8.81
CA SER A 88 -4.70 -8.11 9.96
C SER A 88 -3.20 -8.33 10.20
N TYR A 89 -2.71 -9.57 9.98
CA TYR A 89 -1.28 -9.90 10.08
C TYR A 89 -0.45 -9.16 9.02
N SER A 90 -0.93 -9.15 7.77
CA SER A 90 -0.26 -8.47 6.67
C SER A 90 -0.15 -6.96 6.90
N LEU A 91 -1.21 -6.35 7.43
CA LEU A 91 -1.21 -4.94 7.81
C LEU A 91 -0.27 -4.65 8.99
N GLU A 92 -0.26 -5.49 10.02
CA GLU A 92 0.62 -5.27 11.17
C GLU A 92 2.09 -5.26 10.76
N GLU A 93 2.51 -6.18 9.88
CA GLU A 93 3.89 -6.21 9.36
C GLU A 93 4.23 -4.93 8.59
N ILE A 94 3.31 -4.43 7.74
CA ILE A 94 3.46 -3.14 7.06
C ILE A 94 3.65 -2.00 8.08
N LEU A 95 2.78 -1.93 9.09
CA LEU A 95 2.81 -0.90 10.12
C LEU A 95 4.09 -0.95 10.99
N LYS A 96 4.58 -2.14 11.33
CA LYS A 96 5.86 -2.31 12.05
C LYS A 96 7.03 -1.70 11.29
N LYS A 97 7.07 -1.82 9.96
CA LYS A 97 8.15 -1.20 9.17
C LYS A 97 7.98 0.30 9.02
N LEU A 98 6.74 0.79 9.02
CA LEU A 98 6.43 2.22 9.07
C LEU A 98 6.73 2.88 10.43
N GLU A 99 7.10 2.11 11.47
CA GLU A 99 7.63 2.66 12.74
C GLU A 99 8.87 3.54 12.54
N ARG A 100 9.49 3.51 11.36
CA ARG A 100 10.53 4.47 10.95
C ARG A 100 9.90 5.64 10.18
N PRO A 101 10.09 6.90 10.64
CA PRO A 101 9.35 8.06 10.15
C PRO A 101 9.55 8.36 8.67
N PRO A 102 8.56 9.01 8.01
CA PRO A 102 7.46 9.77 8.62
C PRO A 102 6.14 8.99 8.85
N ALA A 103 5.36 9.44 9.82
CA ALA A 103 4.00 8.97 10.08
C ALA A 103 3.08 9.24 8.90
N LEU A 104 2.36 8.22 8.42
CA LEU A 104 1.57 8.30 7.19
C LEU A 104 0.05 8.24 7.49
N PRO A 105 -0.75 9.04 6.76
CA PRO A 105 -2.17 8.79 6.59
C PRO A 105 -2.42 7.46 5.87
N ILE A 106 -3.40 6.70 6.38
CA ILE A 106 -3.89 5.45 5.80
C ILE A 106 -5.36 5.64 5.43
N LEU A 107 -5.69 5.33 4.18
CA LEU A 107 -7.07 5.18 3.71
C LEU A 107 -7.30 3.72 3.38
N THR A 108 -8.37 3.14 3.93
CA THR A 108 -8.76 1.76 3.64
C THR A 108 -10.20 1.68 3.16
N SER A 109 -10.49 0.69 2.31
CA SER A 109 -11.86 0.27 2.01
C SER A 109 -12.23 -1.10 2.57
N ASP A 110 -11.41 -1.60 3.48
CA ASP A 110 -11.58 -2.92 4.07
C ASP A 110 -12.77 -2.94 5.04
N TYR A 111 -13.85 -3.62 4.64
CA TYR A 111 -15.06 -3.71 5.44
C TYR A 111 -14.86 -4.55 6.72
N ILE A 112 -13.75 -5.32 6.80
CA ILE A 112 -13.38 -6.07 8.00
C ILE A 112 -13.09 -5.12 9.17
N TYR A 113 -12.61 -3.88 8.90
CA TYR A 113 -12.38 -2.87 9.94
C TYR A 113 -13.59 -2.67 10.86
N GLU A 114 -14.81 -2.70 10.31
CA GLU A 114 -16.04 -2.48 11.10
C GLU A 114 -16.53 -3.74 11.84
N ARG A 115 -15.92 -4.90 11.57
CA ARG A 115 -16.38 -6.22 12.04
C ARG A 115 -15.37 -6.95 12.93
N ASP A 116 -14.10 -6.54 12.90
CA ASP A 116 -13.00 -7.20 13.60
C ASP A 116 -12.37 -6.27 14.66
N GLU A 117 -12.56 -6.62 15.93
CA GLU A 117 -12.01 -5.88 17.07
C GLU A 117 -10.47 -5.90 17.07
N ASP A 118 -9.84 -6.98 16.60
CA ASP A 118 -8.38 -7.09 16.55
C ASP A 118 -7.80 -6.12 15.52
N TYR A 119 -8.47 -5.96 14.37
CA TYR A 119 -8.10 -4.95 13.37
C TYR A 119 -8.25 -3.53 13.93
N ILE A 120 -9.36 -3.23 14.63
CA ILE A 120 -9.56 -1.92 15.28
C ILE A 120 -8.46 -1.65 16.31
N ASN A 121 -8.15 -2.65 17.14
CA ASN A 121 -7.11 -2.56 18.16
C ASN A 121 -5.72 -2.34 17.55
N LEU A 122 -5.41 -3.02 16.45
CA LEU A 122 -4.18 -2.83 15.68
C LEU A 122 -4.04 -1.39 15.19
N ILE A 123 -5.07 -0.85 14.52
CA ILE A 123 -5.06 0.53 14.05
C ILE A 123 -4.88 1.52 15.21
N ASN A 124 -5.58 1.30 16.32
CA ASN A 124 -5.48 2.18 17.49
C ASN A 124 -4.10 2.12 18.16
N LYS A 125 -3.49 0.92 18.26
CA LYS A 125 -2.11 0.73 18.73
C LYS A 125 -1.14 1.61 17.93
N TYR A 126 -1.20 1.55 16.60
CA TYR A 126 -0.29 2.30 15.72
C TYR A 126 -0.61 3.80 15.59
N LYS A 127 -1.86 4.21 15.83
CA LYS A 127 -2.19 5.63 16.06
C LYS A 127 -1.56 6.16 17.34
N ASN A 128 -1.62 5.40 18.43
CA ASN A 128 -1.13 5.83 19.74
C ASN A 128 0.39 6.02 19.79
N VAL A 129 1.14 5.17 19.06
CA VAL A 129 2.61 5.32 18.93
C VAL A 129 3.03 6.32 17.84
N GLY A 130 2.05 6.96 17.18
CA GLY A 130 2.31 8.03 16.21
C GLY A 130 2.76 7.56 14.82
N VAL A 131 2.63 6.26 14.50
CA VAL A 131 2.93 5.73 13.15
C VAL A 131 1.84 6.12 12.16
N ILE A 132 0.58 6.06 12.59
CA ILE A 132 -0.57 6.44 11.76
C ILE A 132 -0.93 7.89 12.08
N LYS A 133 -0.66 8.80 11.13
CA LYS A 133 -0.99 10.23 11.28
C LYS A 133 -2.48 10.51 11.13
N GLY A 134 -3.16 9.71 10.32
CA GLY A 134 -4.59 9.80 10.08
C GLY A 134 -5.10 8.47 9.52
N PHE A 135 -6.31 8.08 9.89
CA PHE A 135 -6.92 6.85 9.41
C PHE A 135 -8.33 7.16 8.96
N ARG A 136 -8.71 6.62 7.80
CA ARG A 136 -10.08 6.68 7.31
C ARG A 136 -10.46 5.34 6.69
N CYS A 137 -11.64 4.85 7.04
CA CYS A 137 -12.29 3.73 6.38
C CYS A 137 -13.44 4.28 5.54
N GLU A 138 -13.49 3.95 4.26
CA GLU A 138 -14.49 4.41 3.31
C GLU A 138 -15.05 3.23 2.52
N SER A 139 -16.24 3.35 1.94
CA SER A 139 -16.72 2.31 1.03
C SER A 139 -15.80 2.18 -0.21
N VAL A 140 -15.72 0.98 -0.81
CA VAL A 140 -14.95 0.75 -2.05
C VAL A 140 -15.34 1.76 -3.14
N ALA A 141 -16.63 2.06 -3.27
CA ALA A 141 -17.15 3.05 -4.22
C ALA A 141 -16.60 4.48 -3.97
N ASN A 142 -16.33 4.84 -2.71
CA ASN A 142 -15.74 6.13 -2.36
C ASN A 142 -14.23 6.14 -2.66
N VAL A 143 -13.49 5.08 -2.32
CA VAL A 143 -12.03 4.99 -2.56
C VAL A 143 -11.73 4.99 -4.06
N VAL A 144 -12.42 4.16 -4.84
CA VAL A 144 -12.27 4.10 -6.30
C VAL A 144 -12.56 5.46 -6.95
N ASN A 145 -13.55 6.21 -6.45
CA ASN A 145 -13.84 7.55 -6.92
C ASN A 145 -12.80 8.61 -6.50
N MET A 146 -12.04 8.37 -5.43
CA MET A 146 -10.89 9.21 -5.07
C MET A 146 -9.72 8.95 -6.02
N ASP A 147 -9.48 7.70 -6.41
CA ASP A 147 -8.41 7.32 -7.34
C ASP A 147 -8.55 7.99 -8.72
N PHE A 148 -9.78 8.22 -9.19
CA PHE A 148 -10.05 8.93 -10.45
C PHE A 148 -9.96 10.46 -10.35
N LYS A 149 -9.74 11.02 -9.15
CA LYS A 149 -9.65 12.48 -8.91
C LYS A 149 -8.25 12.95 -8.55
N ILE A 150 -7.27 12.05 -8.43
CA ILE A 150 -5.87 12.33 -8.07
C ILE A 150 -5.01 12.51 -9.33
#